data_AF-A0A6I4VTW5-F1
#
_entry.id   AF-A0A6I4VTW5-F1
#
_cell.length_a   1.000
_cell.length_b   1.000
_cell.length_c   1.000
_cell.angle_alpha   90.00
_cell.angle_beta   90.00
_cell.angle_gamma   90.00
#
_symmetry.space_group_name_H-M   'P 1'
#
loop_
_entity.id
_entity.type
_entity.pdbx_description
1 polymer ?
#
loop_
_entity_poly.entity_id
_entity_poly.type
_entity_poly.pdbx_seq_one_letter_code
_entity_poly.pdbx_strand_id
1 'polypeptide(L)'
;MALQLQVEGCQEKVKAFDESLRAISQWRFYNRLLTSIGENELRMDYLLDEKLYEKPSLPTRKVSKLFITGEHGEQIEIVLLDAHVVDMGNATYVHGKSYDIFACCNKP
;
A
#
# COMPACT_ATOMS: atom_id res chain seq x y z
N MET A 1 15.39 -8.33 -2.41
CA MET A 1 16.45 -8.97 -1.60
C MET A 1 15.77 -9.61 -0.41
N ALA A 2 16.11 -10.86 -0.06
CA ALA A 2 15.51 -11.53 1.09
C ALA A 2 16.12 -11.01 2.39
N LEU A 3 15.26 -10.62 3.32
CA LEU A 3 15.56 -10.20 4.68
C LEU A 3 15.44 -11.39 5.61
N GLN A 4 16.39 -11.51 6.54
CA GLN A 4 16.30 -12.45 7.65
C GLN A 4 15.75 -11.70 8.87
N LEU A 5 14.61 -12.16 9.38
CA LEU A 5 13.95 -11.65 10.57
C LEU A 5 14.04 -12.70 11.68
N GLN A 6 14.74 -12.33 12.76
CA GLN A 6 14.81 -13.14 13.97
C GLN A 6 14.19 -12.38 15.13
N VAL A 7 13.24 -13.00 15.83
CA VAL A 7 12.58 -12.42 17.01
C VAL A 7 12.55 -13.45 18.12
N GLU A 8 13.01 -13.08 19.30
CA GLU A 8 13.03 -13.92 20.49
C GLU A 8 12.29 -13.21 21.62
N GLY A 9 11.54 -13.97 22.41
CA GLY A 9 10.83 -13.42 23.55
C GLY A 9 9.80 -14.39 24.12
N CYS A 10 8.88 -13.87 24.93
CA CYS A 10 7.85 -14.70 25.53
C CYS A 10 6.92 -15.28 24.47
N GLN A 11 6.53 -16.54 24.66
CA GLN A 11 5.79 -17.33 23.68
C GLN A 11 4.53 -16.62 23.16
N GLU A 12 3.74 -16.03 24.06
CA GLU A 12 2.50 -15.34 23.70
C GLU A 12 2.74 -14.15 22.77
N LYS A 13 3.74 -13.31 23.07
CA LYS A 13 4.03 -12.10 22.27
C LYS A 13 4.63 -12.45 20.93
N VAL A 14 5.52 -13.45 20.88
CA VAL A 14 6.13 -13.89 19.62
C VAL A 14 5.07 -14.52 18.71
N LYS A 15 4.12 -15.29 19.25
CA LYS A 15 2.98 -15.81 18.47
C LYS A 15 2.07 -14.68 17.96
N ALA A 16 1.72 -13.72 18.80
CA ALA A 16 0.91 -12.57 18.39
C ALA A 16 1.60 -11.72 17.30
N PHE A 17 2.92 -11.59 17.39
CA PHE A 17 3.72 -10.92 16.37
C PHE A 17 3.74 -11.71 15.05
N ASP A 18 3.97 -13.03 15.10
CA ASP A 18 3.88 -13.89 13.92
C ASP A 18 2.51 -13.77 13.23
N GLU A 19 1.41 -13.84 13.99
CA GLU A 19 0.06 -13.66 13.46
C GLU A 19 -0.13 -12.30 12.78
N SER A 20 0.32 -11.22 13.42
CA SER A 20 0.24 -9.86 12.88
C SER A 20 1.06 -9.71 11.59
N LEU A 21 2.27 -10.29 11.57
CA LEU A 21 3.17 -10.23 10.42
C LEU A 21 2.59 -10.99 9.22
N ARG A 22 1.93 -12.14 9.47
CA ARG A 22 1.28 -12.94 8.42
C ARG A 22 0.04 -12.28 7.83
N ALA A 23 -0.65 -11.43 8.59
CA ALA A 23 -1.80 -10.68 8.08
C ALA A 23 -1.39 -9.63 7.02
N ILE A 24 -0.11 -9.26 6.96
CA ILE A 24 0.40 -8.30 5.99
C ILE A 24 0.69 -9.01 4.67
N SER A 25 -0.16 -8.78 3.67
CA SER A 25 -0.08 -9.42 2.35
C SER A 25 1.16 -9.03 1.54
N GLN A 26 1.84 -7.94 1.92
CA GLN A 26 3.01 -7.38 1.24
C GLN A 26 4.27 -8.22 1.41
N TRP A 27 4.32 -9.12 2.38
CA TRP A 27 5.49 -9.98 2.61
C TRP A 27 5.31 -11.34 1.95
N ARG A 28 6.39 -11.82 1.32
CA ARG A 28 6.52 -13.21 0.88
C ARG A 28 7.49 -13.90 1.82
N PHE A 29 7.05 -15.03 2.36
CA PHE A 29 7.85 -15.84 3.28
C PHE A 29 8.44 -17.04 2.51
N TYR A 30 9.75 -17.21 2.57
CA TYR A 30 10.48 -18.34 2.00
C TYR A 30 10.65 -19.47 3.01
N ASN A 31 10.85 -19.12 4.28
CA ASN A 31 10.79 -20.06 5.38
C ASN A 31 10.04 -19.42 6.56
N ARG A 32 9.53 -20.29 7.43
CA ARG A 32 8.85 -19.90 8.66
C ARG A 32 9.16 -20.93 9.73
N LEU A 33 10.04 -20.58 10.65
CA LEU A 33 10.38 -21.44 11.77
C LEU A 33 9.99 -20.77 13.08
N LEU A 34 9.27 -21.51 13.93
CA LEU A 34 9.03 -21.16 15.32
C LEU A 34 9.66 -22.25 16.19
N THR A 35 10.62 -21.88 17.01
CA THR A 35 11.41 -22.80 17.83
C THR A 35 11.24 -22.42 19.29
N SER A 36 10.82 -23.37 20.14
CA SER A 36 10.86 -23.16 21.59
C SER A 36 12.31 -23.14 22.05
N ILE A 37 12.70 -22.08 22.75
CA ILE A 37 14.06 -21.90 23.29
C ILE A 37 14.10 -21.98 24.83
N GLY A 38 12.93 -22.14 25.46
CA GLY A 38 12.75 -22.29 26.90
C GLY A 38 11.29 -22.60 27.23
N GLU A 39 10.97 -22.77 28.52
CA GLU A 39 9.63 -23.16 28.97
C GLU A 39 8.53 -22.17 28.54
N ASN A 40 8.85 -20.88 28.49
CA ASN A 40 7.90 -19.83 28.06
C ASN A 40 8.50 -18.88 27.01
N GLU A 41 9.54 -19.33 26.31
CA GLU A 41 10.28 -18.53 25.35
C GLU A 41 10.22 -19.18 23.96
N LEU A 42 10.01 -18.32 22.97
CA LEU A 42 9.88 -18.71 21.58
C LEU A 42 10.79 -17.84 20.72
N ARG A 43 11.41 -18.48 19.74
CA ARG A 43 12.19 -17.85 18.70
C ARG A 43 11.47 -18.00 17.37
N MET A 44 11.40 -16.93 16.62
CA MET A 44 10.92 -16.87 15.25
C MET A 44 12.11 -16.61 14.32
N ASP A 45 12.31 -17.43 13.29
CA ASP A 45 13.36 -17.27 12.27
C ASP A 45 12.76 -17.31 10.87
N TYR A 46 12.55 -16.13 10.29
CA TYR A 46 11.89 -15.97 8.99
C TYR A 46 12.85 -15.39 7.97
N LEU A 47 12.74 -15.86 6.75
CA LEU A 47 13.40 -15.37 5.55
C LEU A 47 12.28 -14.87 4.65
N LEU A 48 12.22 -13.57 4.46
CA LEU A 48 11.11 -12.91 3.78
C LEU A 48 11.61 -11.78 2.89
N ASP A 49 10.95 -11.54 1.78
CA ASP A 49 11.11 -10.29 1.05
C ASP A 49 9.77 -9.59 0.90
N GLU A 50 9.86 -8.29 0.62
CA GLU A 50 8.72 -7.58 0.09
C GLU A 50 8.34 -8.27 -1.22
N LYS A 51 7.08 -8.68 -1.34
CA LYS A 51 6.54 -9.05 -2.64
C LYS A 51 6.80 -7.86 -3.54
N LEU A 52 7.67 -8.05 -4.54
CA LEU A 52 7.74 -7.17 -5.70
C LEU A 52 6.30 -6.96 -6.11
N TYR A 53 5.82 -5.72 -5.91
CA TYR A 53 4.46 -5.28 -6.14
C TYR A 53 3.88 -6.16 -7.25
N GLU A 54 2.97 -7.09 -6.90
CA GLU A 54 2.13 -7.66 -7.93
C GLU A 54 1.43 -6.44 -8.49
N LYS A 55 1.89 -6.01 -9.67
CA LYS A 55 1.31 -4.94 -10.45
C LYS A 55 -0.19 -5.18 -10.30
N PRO A 56 -0.95 -4.30 -9.64
CA PRO A 56 -2.31 -4.61 -9.29
C PRO A 56 -2.95 -5.12 -10.58
N SER A 57 -3.51 -6.34 -10.56
CA SER A 57 -4.28 -6.86 -11.67
C SER A 57 -5.51 -5.98 -11.78
N LEU A 58 -5.33 -4.79 -12.38
CA LEU A 58 -6.22 -3.62 -12.43
C LEU A 58 -7.57 -3.89 -11.74
N PRO A 59 -7.67 -3.79 -10.41
CA PRO A 59 -8.91 -4.15 -9.76
C PRO A 59 -9.65 -2.84 -9.51
N THR A 60 -10.78 -2.61 -10.19
CA THR A 60 -11.93 -1.91 -9.58
C THR A 60 -11.60 -0.65 -8.75
N ARG A 61 -10.56 0.11 -9.11
CA ARG A 61 -10.21 1.34 -8.42
C ARG A 61 -11.23 2.36 -8.84
N LYS A 62 -11.77 3.10 -7.89
CA LYS A 62 -12.65 4.22 -8.21
C LYS A 62 -11.77 5.29 -8.85
N VAL A 63 -11.78 5.32 -10.18
CA VAL A 63 -11.08 6.33 -10.96
C VAL A 63 -11.96 7.57 -10.96
N SER A 64 -11.50 8.61 -10.27
CA SER A 64 -12.12 9.93 -10.34
C SER A 64 -11.28 10.82 -11.24
N LYS A 65 -11.92 11.48 -12.19
CA LYS A 65 -11.28 12.43 -13.11
C LYS A 65 -11.69 13.83 -12.73
N LEU A 66 -10.71 14.73 -12.65
CA LEU A 66 -10.92 16.15 -12.46
C LEU A 66 -10.30 16.90 -13.64
N PHE A 67 -11.09 17.78 -14.26
CA PHE A 67 -10.63 18.63 -15.35
C PHE A 67 -10.44 20.05 -14.82
N ILE A 68 -9.23 20.58 -14.96
CA ILE A 68 -8.93 21.98 -14.67
C ILE A 68 -8.74 22.71 -15.99
N THR A 69 -9.50 23.78 -16.19
CA THR A 69 -9.33 24.68 -17.32
C THR A 69 -8.52 25.89 -16.87
N GLY A 70 -7.34 26.09 -17.45
CA GLY A 70 -6.52 27.28 -17.23
C GLY A 70 -7.11 28.52 -17.93
N GLU A 71 -6.65 29.70 -17.54
CA GLU A 71 -7.15 30.99 -18.07
C GLU A 71 -6.99 31.14 -19.59
N HIS A 72 -6.05 30.41 -20.17
CA HIS A 72 -5.76 30.41 -21.61
C HIS A 72 -6.42 29.24 -22.37
N GLY A 73 -7.34 28.51 -21.74
CA GLY A 73 -8.05 27.37 -22.34
C GLY A 73 -7.30 26.03 -22.26
N GLU A 74 -6.14 26.02 -21.61
CA GLU A 74 -5.39 24.80 -21.28
C GLU A 74 -6.30 23.84 -20.49
N GLN A 75 -6.33 22.56 -20.84
CA GLN A 75 -7.04 21.55 -20.03
C GLN A 75 -6.04 20.59 -19.37
N ILE A 76 -6.16 20.45 -18.05
CA ILE A 76 -5.37 19.49 -17.26
C ILE A 76 -6.34 18.41 -16.76
N GLU A 77 -6.07 17.16 -17.11
CA GLU A 77 -6.80 16.00 -16.60
C GLU A 77 -6.04 15.38 -15.42
N ILE A 78 -6.59 15.52 -14.23
CA ILE A 78 -6.06 14.87 -13.02
C ILE A 78 -6.80 13.55 -12.81
N VAL A 79 -6.06 12.46 -12.83
CA VAL A 79 -6.59 11.11 -12.60
C VAL A 79 -6.29 10.70 -11.17
N LEU A 80 -7.34 10.60 -10.37
CA LEU A 80 -7.26 10.30 -8.95
C LEU A 80 -7.63 8.83 -8.73
N LEU A 81 -6.80 8.12 -7.98
CA LEU A 81 -7.02 6.71 -7.66
C LEU A 81 -7.50 6.59 -6.21
N ASP A 82 -8.59 5.87 -6.00
CA ASP A 82 -9.17 5.62 -4.67
C ASP A 82 -9.46 6.92 -3.90
N ALA A 83 -9.85 7.96 -4.64
CA ALA A 83 -10.18 9.29 -4.10
C ALA A 83 -11.67 9.61 -4.25
N HIS A 84 -12.19 10.38 -3.31
CA HIS A 84 -13.51 10.99 -3.40
C HIS A 84 -13.37 12.46 -3.78
N VAL A 85 -14.00 12.83 -4.89
CA VAL A 85 -14.10 14.21 -5.36
C VAL A 85 -15.50 14.73 -5.02
N VAL A 86 -15.56 15.84 -4.30
CA VAL A 86 -16.80 16.52 -3.95
C VAL A 86 -16.73 17.94 -4.51
N ASP A 87 -17.65 18.26 -5.41
CA ASP A 87 -17.84 19.63 -5.89
C ASP A 87 -18.66 20.42 -4.87
N MET A 88 -18.09 21.50 -4.35
CA MET A 88 -18.73 22.40 -3.39
C MET A 88 -19.18 23.72 -4.05
N GLY A 89 -19.05 23.85 -5.38
CA GLY A 89 -19.46 25.02 -6.17
C GLY A 89 -18.43 26.16 -6.17
N ASN A 90 -17.83 26.50 -5.03
CA ASN A 90 -16.75 27.49 -4.93
C ASN A 90 -15.35 26.86 -4.80
N ALA A 91 -15.29 25.57 -4.54
CA ALA A 91 -14.08 24.79 -4.41
C ALA A 91 -14.37 23.31 -4.68
N THR A 92 -13.33 22.57 -5.06
CA THR A 92 -13.39 21.11 -5.16
C THR A 92 -12.61 20.48 -4.02
N TYR A 93 -13.27 19.69 -3.18
CA TYR A 93 -12.63 18.95 -2.10
C TYR A 93 -12.26 17.55 -2.59
N VAL A 94 -10.98 17.20 -2.43
CA VAL A 94 -10.43 15.89 -2.81
C VAL A 94 -9.94 15.18 -1.56
N HIS A 95 -10.52 14.02 -1.26
CA HIS A 95 -10.13 13.17 -0.14
C HIS A 95 -9.57 11.84 -0.65
N GLY A 96 -8.28 11.57 -0.43
CA GLY A 96 -7.62 10.34 -0.88
C GLY A 96 -6.15 10.27 -0.47
N LYS A 97 -5.54 9.08 -0.59
CA LYS A 97 -4.14 8.82 -0.19
C LYS A 97 -3.11 8.95 -1.33
N SER A 98 -3.52 8.89 -2.59
CA SER A 98 -2.61 8.86 -3.74
C SER A 98 -3.26 9.46 -4.98
N TYR A 99 -2.54 10.31 -5.70
CA TYR A 99 -2.97 10.89 -6.97
C TYR A 99 -1.77 11.08 -7.90
N ASP A 100 -2.00 10.84 -9.19
CA ASP A 100 -1.04 11.12 -10.26
C ASP A 100 -1.56 12.30 -11.09
N ILE A 101 -0.71 13.30 -11.35
CA ILE A 101 -1.08 14.49 -12.13
C ILE A 101 -0.53 14.32 -13.55
N PHE A 102 -1.42 14.34 -14.54
CA PHE A 102 -1.04 14.32 -15.95
C PHE A 102 -1.44 15.64 -16.59
N ALA A 103 -0.48 16.33 -17.22
CA ALA A 103 -0.76 17.50 -18.04
C ALA A 103 -0.62 17.11 -19.51
N CYS A 104 -1.73 17.14 -20.26
CA CYS A 104 -1.71 16.89 -21.69
C CYS A 104 -2.11 18.19 -22.40
N CYS A 105 -1.18 18.79 -23.13
CA CYS A 105 -1.51 19.88 -24.04
C CYS A 105 -2.28 19.29 -25.22
N ASN A 106 -3.61 19.46 -25.24
CA ASN A 106 -4.37 19.26 -26.46
C ASN A 106 -3.93 20.33 -27.45
N LYS A 107 -2.95 19.99 -28.31
CA LYS A 107 -2.71 20.78 -29.51
C LYS A 107 -3.89 20.54 -30.47
N PRO A 108 -4.37 21.60 -31.13
CA PRO A 108 -5.57 21.58 -31.97
C PRO A 108 -5.47 20.58 -33.12
#